data_AF-A0A940Z0F9-F1
#
_entry.id   AF-A0A940Z0F9-F1
#
_cell.length_a   1.000
_cell.length_b   1.000
_cell.length_c   1.000
_cell.angle_alpha   90.00
_cell.angle_beta   90.00
_cell.angle_gamma   90.00
#
_symmetry.space_group_name_H-M   'P 1'
#
loop_
_entity.id
_entity.type
_entity.pdbx_description
1 polymer ?
#
loop_
_entity_poly.entity_id
_entity_poly.type
_entity_poly.pdbx_seq_one_letter_code
_entity_poly.pdbx_strand_id
1 'polypeptide(L)'
;IKLVMLAYATLLLPIAFPVTAMAQTEAPPVLKARDLAPPELLTGPDFKVDDVVPTNGFYGIFTVRGAYGSVQARGVAMLRIRDTEMQALARLEEMTRREAMVEGAKDSAQQTRHAAGQTLRDPTGTVERVPESVGRLFSRVGGKVEKGVEKLTGTGDSSGSPDQREGVAKARRSLSQQLGVDPYTDNPLLSSKLDQVARWERAGALALSIGTSGASIWAGIATKTLTLVCTMSPEEVRAANEKRLISLAPAASAEEIRIFLRNPAFTPTTQTLFVDQLESLPVSRGREILVRLAGEMENYDQTRFLIAAIGLLTAYHERIAPLSFVESRGWLAVGLTSAGLLFLPIPVDYLAWTDRLVEFGGRSDLHASRREILITGETTSRTRQELLSRGWVLRERFQQEGPGRGRKQE
;
A
#
# COMPACT_ATOMS: atom_id res chain seq x y z
N ILE A 1 -78.83 7.63 -52.88
CA ILE A 1 -77.56 6.88 -52.75
C ILE A 1 -76.56 7.81 -52.07
N LYS A 2 -76.34 7.68 -50.76
CA LYS A 2 -75.28 8.39 -50.02
C LYS A 2 -74.42 7.34 -49.33
N LEU A 3 -73.16 7.30 -49.75
CA LEU A 3 -72.12 6.36 -49.36
C LEU A 3 -71.57 6.73 -47.98
N VAL A 4 -71.48 5.75 -47.09
CA VAL A 4 -70.82 5.86 -45.78
C VAL A 4 -69.31 5.65 -45.99
N MET A 5 -68.50 6.65 -45.66
CA MET A 5 -67.03 6.56 -45.61
C MET A 5 -66.60 6.27 -44.17
N LEU A 6 -66.08 5.06 -43.94
CA LEU A 6 -65.54 4.60 -42.67
C LEU A 6 -64.03 4.90 -42.64
N ALA A 7 -63.60 5.87 -41.84
CA ALA A 7 -62.18 6.20 -41.66
C ALA A 7 -61.55 5.26 -40.62
N TYR A 8 -60.58 4.45 -41.05
CA TYR A 8 -59.75 3.63 -40.18
C TYR A 8 -58.67 4.51 -39.51
N ALA A 9 -58.77 4.73 -38.21
CA ALA A 9 -57.71 5.33 -37.41
C ALA A 9 -56.90 4.24 -36.73
N THR A 10 -55.73 3.90 -37.28
CA THR A 10 -54.74 3.02 -36.63
C THR A 10 -54.07 3.75 -35.46
N LEU A 11 -54.39 3.32 -34.25
CA LEU A 11 -53.79 3.79 -33.00
C LEU A 11 -52.41 3.13 -32.81
N LEU A 12 -51.33 3.86 -33.10
CA LEU A 12 -49.96 3.46 -32.75
C LEU A 12 -49.70 3.82 -31.28
N LEU A 13 -49.75 2.82 -30.40
CA LEU A 13 -49.35 2.96 -29.00
C LEU A 13 -47.81 2.98 -28.92
N PRO A 14 -47.16 4.01 -28.36
CA PRO A 14 -45.72 3.99 -28.17
C PRO A 14 -45.36 2.95 -27.09
N ILE A 15 -44.62 1.92 -27.50
CA ILE A 15 -43.99 0.98 -26.57
C ILE A 15 -42.87 1.75 -25.86
N ALA A 16 -43.17 2.29 -24.68
CA ALA A 16 -42.17 2.84 -23.80
C ALA A 16 -41.36 1.69 -23.19
N PHE A 17 -40.20 1.40 -23.78
CA PHE A 17 -39.21 0.56 -23.10
C PHE A 17 -38.75 1.31 -21.84
N PRO A 18 -38.79 0.70 -20.66
CA PRO A 18 -38.18 1.30 -19.48
C PRO A 18 -36.69 1.46 -19.79
N VAL A 19 -36.24 2.70 -19.95
CA VAL A 19 -34.81 3.02 -19.91
C VAL A 19 -34.39 2.73 -18.48
N THR A 20 -33.88 1.52 -18.25
CA THR A 20 -33.20 1.21 -17.00
C THR A 20 -32.03 2.18 -16.94
N ALA A 21 -32.12 3.20 -16.09
CA ALA A 21 -31.00 4.09 -15.84
C ALA A 21 -29.84 3.21 -15.38
N MET A 22 -28.82 3.04 -16.22
CA MET A 22 -27.63 2.31 -15.82
C MET A 22 -27.12 2.98 -14.55
N ALA A 23 -26.97 2.21 -13.47
CA ALA A 23 -26.44 2.73 -12.20
C ALA A 23 -25.20 3.57 -12.50
N GLN A 24 -25.10 4.81 -12.03
CA GLN A 24 -24.01 5.74 -12.41
C GLN A 24 -22.63 5.22 -12.04
N THR A 25 -22.58 4.27 -11.10
CA THR A 25 -21.39 3.58 -10.63
C THR A 25 -21.56 2.07 -10.64
N GLU A 26 -20.44 1.36 -10.51
CA GLU A 26 -20.42 -0.08 -10.32
C GLU A 26 -19.92 -0.46 -8.93
N ALA A 27 -20.39 -1.59 -8.43
CA ALA A 27 -19.84 -2.18 -7.23
C ALA A 27 -18.41 -2.70 -7.52
N PRO A 28 -17.44 -2.45 -6.64
CA PRO A 28 -16.12 -3.06 -6.76
C PRO A 28 -16.22 -4.58 -6.89
N PRO A 29 -15.57 -5.20 -7.89
CA PRO A 29 -15.66 -6.64 -8.07
C PRO A 29 -14.94 -7.39 -6.95
N VAL A 30 -15.36 -8.64 -6.76
CA VAL A 30 -14.60 -9.63 -5.98
C VAL A 30 -13.88 -10.51 -6.98
N LEU A 31 -12.56 -10.56 -6.89
CA LEU A 31 -11.69 -11.25 -7.85
C LEU A 31 -11.08 -12.50 -7.23
N LYS A 32 -10.46 -13.35 -8.07
CA LYS A 32 -9.64 -14.44 -7.56
C LYS A 32 -8.22 -13.97 -7.30
N ALA A 33 -7.58 -14.51 -6.28
CA ALA A 33 -6.22 -14.12 -5.92
C ALA A 33 -5.22 -14.35 -7.08
N ARG A 34 -5.40 -15.46 -7.82
CA ARG A 34 -4.62 -15.80 -9.03
C ARG A 34 -4.77 -14.83 -10.20
N ASP A 35 -5.84 -14.04 -10.22
CA ASP A 35 -6.07 -13.06 -11.29
C ASP A 35 -5.30 -11.75 -11.00
N LEU A 36 -4.87 -11.54 -9.75
CA LEU A 36 -4.19 -10.32 -9.30
C LEU A 36 -2.71 -10.53 -8.96
N ALA A 37 -2.36 -11.68 -8.38
CA ALA A 37 -1.03 -11.95 -7.86
C ALA A 37 -0.45 -13.25 -8.43
N PRO A 38 0.88 -13.31 -8.65
CA PRO A 38 1.54 -14.50 -9.16
C PRO A 38 1.53 -15.62 -8.11
N PRO A 39 1.58 -16.91 -8.53
CA PRO A 39 1.38 -18.06 -7.65
C PRO A 39 2.31 -18.09 -6.43
N GLU A 40 3.54 -17.59 -6.56
CA GLU A 40 4.55 -17.56 -5.50
C GLU A 40 4.14 -16.67 -4.32
N LEU A 41 3.24 -15.70 -4.53
CA LEU A 41 2.70 -14.85 -3.47
C LEU A 41 1.42 -15.41 -2.83
N LEU A 42 0.84 -16.48 -3.37
CA LEU A 42 -0.46 -17.00 -2.92
C LEU A 42 -0.35 -18.11 -1.88
N THR A 43 0.79 -18.80 -1.83
CA THR A 43 1.04 -19.89 -0.88
C THR A 43 2.54 -19.99 -0.61
N GLY A 44 2.90 -20.08 0.67
CA GLY A 44 4.25 -20.37 1.11
C GLY A 44 4.26 -21.45 2.20
N PRO A 45 5.44 -21.80 2.74
CA PRO A 45 5.56 -22.82 3.77
C PRO A 45 4.71 -22.55 5.02
N ASP A 46 4.62 -21.28 5.43
CA ASP A 46 4.01 -20.85 6.69
C ASP A 46 2.75 -19.99 6.53
N PHE A 47 2.27 -19.80 5.30
CA PHE A 47 1.07 -19.01 5.02
C PHE A 47 0.33 -19.45 3.76
N LYS A 48 -0.95 -19.05 3.68
CA LYS A 48 -1.82 -19.19 2.52
C LYS A 48 -2.69 -17.96 2.35
N VAL A 49 -2.86 -17.52 1.11
CA VAL A 49 -3.77 -16.41 0.75
C VAL A 49 -5.14 -16.96 0.40
N ASP A 50 -6.19 -16.29 0.86
CA ASP A 50 -7.57 -16.62 0.48
C ASP A 50 -7.77 -16.45 -1.04
N ASP A 51 -8.42 -17.42 -1.71
CA ASP A 51 -8.66 -17.35 -3.17
C ASP A 51 -9.65 -16.24 -3.53
N VAL A 52 -10.53 -15.84 -2.60
CA VAL A 52 -11.53 -14.79 -2.81
C VAL A 52 -10.96 -13.46 -2.31
N VAL A 53 -10.80 -12.49 -3.21
CA VAL A 53 -10.19 -11.19 -2.93
C VAL A 53 -11.19 -10.07 -3.24
N PRO A 54 -11.84 -9.48 -2.21
CA PRO A 54 -12.62 -8.27 -2.38
C PRO A 54 -11.73 -7.12 -2.86
N THR A 55 -12.24 -6.28 -3.75
CA THR A 55 -11.57 -5.02 -4.11
C THR A 55 -12.27 -3.83 -3.48
N ASN A 56 -11.55 -2.74 -3.27
CA ASN A 56 -12.13 -1.44 -2.89
C ASN A 56 -12.26 -0.48 -4.08
N GLY A 57 -12.17 -1.01 -5.30
CA GLY A 57 -12.15 -0.23 -6.55
C GLY A 57 -10.78 0.32 -6.95
N PHE A 58 -9.72 0.06 -6.16
CA PHE A 58 -8.33 0.39 -6.50
C PHE A 58 -7.39 -0.80 -6.22
N TYR A 59 -7.52 -1.43 -5.05
CA TYR A 59 -6.65 -2.49 -4.59
C TYR A 59 -7.43 -3.77 -4.31
N GLY A 60 -6.77 -4.91 -4.51
CA GLY A 60 -7.19 -6.17 -3.90
C GLY A 60 -6.92 -6.14 -2.40
N ILE A 61 -7.89 -6.57 -1.59
CA ILE A 61 -7.76 -6.72 -0.13
C ILE A 61 -7.49 -8.20 0.16
N PHE A 62 -6.22 -8.59 0.13
CA PHE A 62 -5.80 -9.97 0.36
C PHE A 62 -5.84 -10.29 1.86
N THR A 63 -6.31 -11.49 2.19
CA THR A 63 -6.20 -12.05 3.54
C THR A 63 -5.14 -13.14 3.52
N VAL A 64 -4.05 -12.90 4.25
CA VAL A 64 -2.93 -13.84 4.42
C VAL A 64 -3.13 -14.58 5.72
N ARG A 65 -3.30 -15.90 5.67
CA ARG A 65 -3.49 -16.77 6.83
C ARG A 65 -2.22 -17.55 7.12
N GLY A 66 -1.69 -17.46 8.33
CA GLY A 66 -0.59 -18.30 8.81
C GLY A 66 -0.94 -19.02 10.11
N ALA A 67 0.00 -19.84 10.60
CA ALA A 67 -0.19 -20.62 11.83
C ALA A 67 -0.43 -19.75 13.08
N TYR A 68 0.07 -18.51 13.06
CA TYR A 68 0.06 -17.59 14.20
C TYR A 68 -1.01 -16.50 14.12
N GLY A 69 -1.84 -16.53 13.07
CA GLY A 69 -2.89 -15.53 12.86
C GLY A 69 -3.07 -15.17 11.39
N SER A 70 -3.93 -14.19 11.14
CA SER A 70 -4.17 -13.65 9.80
C SER A 70 -3.85 -12.16 9.74
N VAL A 71 -3.33 -11.71 8.61
CA VAL A 71 -3.03 -10.31 8.34
C VAL A 71 -3.59 -9.90 6.98
N GLN A 72 -4.05 -8.67 6.86
CA GLN A 72 -4.47 -8.11 5.57
C GLN A 72 -3.29 -7.50 4.82
N ALA A 73 -3.32 -7.66 3.50
CA ALA A 73 -2.46 -6.95 2.57
C ALA A 73 -3.33 -6.19 1.57
N ARG A 74 -3.24 -4.86 1.57
CA ARG A 74 -3.94 -4.02 0.60
C ARG A 74 -3.01 -3.76 -0.58
N GLY A 75 -3.27 -4.40 -1.71
CA GLY A 75 -2.39 -4.29 -2.85
C GLY A 75 -1.50 -5.51 -3.05
N VAL A 76 -1.17 -5.84 -4.30
CA VAL A 76 -0.16 -6.89 -4.61
C VAL A 76 1.22 -6.49 -4.07
N ALA A 77 1.55 -5.20 -4.10
CA ALA A 77 2.80 -4.69 -3.53
C ALA A 77 2.88 -4.96 -2.01
N MET A 78 1.78 -4.83 -1.28
CA MET A 78 1.72 -5.17 0.14
C MET A 78 1.71 -6.64 0.40
N LEU A 79 1.09 -7.43 -0.48
CA LEU A 79 1.09 -8.88 -0.33
C LEU A 79 2.52 -9.42 -0.34
N ARG A 80 3.37 -8.88 -1.21
CA ARG A 80 4.80 -9.22 -1.26
C ARG A 80 5.53 -8.89 0.05
N ILE A 81 5.22 -7.77 0.68
CA ILE A 81 5.79 -7.42 1.99
C ILE A 81 5.27 -8.38 3.06
N ARG A 82 3.95 -8.66 3.10
CA ARG A 82 3.35 -9.58 4.07
C ARG A 82 3.89 -11.00 3.96
N ASP A 83 4.16 -11.49 2.75
CA ASP A 83 4.81 -12.78 2.54
C ASP A 83 6.14 -12.86 3.31
N THR A 84 7.05 -11.90 3.09
CA THR A 84 8.35 -11.85 3.79
C THR A 84 8.18 -11.72 5.31
N GLU A 85 7.22 -10.91 5.76
CA GLU A 85 6.95 -10.73 7.18
C GLU A 85 6.40 -11.99 7.86
N MET A 86 5.55 -12.76 7.18
CA MET A 86 5.02 -14.02 7.72
C MET A 86 6.12 -15.09 7.84
N GLN A 87 7.06 -15.12 6.90
CA GLN A 87 8.25 -15.97 7.01
C GLN A 87 9.14 -15.55 8.19
N ALA A 88 9.34 -14.24 8.38
CA ALA A 88 10.11 -13.72 9.51
C ALA A 88 9.43 -14.03 10.85
N LEU A 89 8.10 -13.91 10.93
CA LEU A 89 7.32 -14.27 12.11
C LEU A 89 7.49 -15.75 12.45
N ALA A 90 7.38 -16.63 11.46
CA ALA A 90 7.55 -18.08 11.68
C ALA A 90 8.93 -18.41 12.26
N ARG A 91 10.00 -17.78 11.75
CA ARG A 91 11.37 -17.95 12.27
C ARG A 91 11.51 -17.46 13.70
N LEU A 92 10.97 -16.29 14.03
CA LEU A 92 10.97 -15.76 15.39
C LEU A 92 10.26 -16.67 16.38
N GLU A 93 9.12 -17.24 15.98
CA GLU A 93 8.36 -18.17 16.81
C GLU A 93 9.10 -19.49 17.03
N GLU A 94 9.73 -20.03 15.99
CA GLU A 94 10.52 -21.26 16.09
C GLU A 94 11.74 -21.07 17.01
N MET A 95 12.43 -19.93 16.89
CA MET A 95 13.59 -19.60 17.74
C MET A 95 13.19 -19.41 19.19
N THR A 96 12.14 -18.61 19.44
CA THR A 96 11.60 -18.42 20.80
C THR A 96 11.24 -19.76 21.44
N ARG A 97 10.61 -20.66 20.69
CA ARG A 97 10.23 -21.99 21.17
C ARG A 97 11.45 -22.86 21.52
N ARG A 98 12.49 -22.83 20.68
CA ARG A 98 13.74 -23.57 20.92
C ARG A 98 14.45 -23.08 22.17
N GLU A 99 14.58 -21.77 22.35
CA GLU A 99 15.22 -21.20 23.55
C GLU A 99 14.43 -21.51 24.82
N ALA A 100 13.10 -21.42 24.79
CA ALA A 100 12.25 -21.80 25.92
C ALA A 100 12.43 -23.28 26.34
N MET A 101 12.78 -24.15 25.40
CA MET A 101 13.06 -25.57 25.65
C MET A 101 14.46 -25.80 26.25
N VAL A 102 15.46 -25.03 25.81
CA VAL A 102 16.86 -25.13 26.30
C VAL A 102 17.00 -24.55 27.71
N GLU A 103 16.39 -23.40 27.98
CA GLU A 103 16.46 -22.73 29.28
C GLU A 103 15.62 -23.43 30.36
N GLY A 104 14.94 -24.54 30.00
CA GLY A 104 14.22 -25.39 30.95
C GLY A 104 13.12 -24.65 31.69
N ALA A 105 12.17 -24.04 30.97
CA ALA A 105 10.86 -23.57 31.46
C ALA A 105 10.82 -23.14 32.95
N LYS A 106 11.69 -22.20 33.37
CA LYS A 106 11.68 -21.77 34.78
C LYS A 106 10.67 -20.68 35.13
N ASP A 107 10.18 -19.85 34.19
CA ASP A 107 9.20 -18.78 34.56
C ASP A 107 8.28 -18.22 33.45
N SER A 108 8.04 -18.88 32.31
CA SER A 108 7.17 -18.31 31.24
C SER A 108 5.77 -18.92 31.10
N ALA A 109 5.31 -19.74 32.05
CA ALA A 109 4.04 -20.47 31.94
C ALA A 109 2.78 -19.71 32.44
N GLN A 110 2.88 -18.46 32.90
CA GLN A 110 1.74 -17.78 33.57
C GLN A 110 1.08 -16.61 32.82
N GLN A 111 1.58 -16.13 31.68
CA GLN A 111 1.01 -14.95 31.01
C GLN A 111 0.43 -15.18 29.61
N THR A 112 -0.06 -16.39 29.31
CA THR A 112 -0.84 -16.60 28.08
C THR A 112 -1.98 -17.58 28.32
N ARG A 113 -3.01 -17.12 29.06
CA ARG A 113 -4.27 -17.87 29.22
C ARG A 113 -5.54 -17.13 28.76
N HIS A 114 -5.42 -16.04 28.01
CA HIS A 114 -6.58 -15.36 27.45
C HIS A 114 -6.38 -15.00 25.97
N ALA A 115 -6.55 -15.98 25.07
CA ALA A 115 -6.97 -15.77 23.66
C ALA A 115 -7.08 -17.08 22.84
N ALA A 116 -7.40 -18.22 23.47
CA ALA A 116 -7.65 -19.46 22.73
C ALA A 116 -9.09 -19.90 22.98
N GLY A 117 -10.02 -19.36 22.19
CA GLY A 117 -11.41 -19.73 22.26
C GLY A 117 -12.24 -19.01 21.20
N GLN A 118 -12.70 -19.79 20.22
CA GLN A 118 -13.70 -19.48 19.20
C GLN A 118 -13.20 -18.87 17.88
N THR A 119 -12.57 -19.67 17.02
CA THR A 119 -12.90 -19.64 15.58
C THR A 119 -12.53 -20.96 14.89
N LEU A 120 -13.27 -22.03 15.20
CA LEU A 120 -13.29 -23.22 14.34
C LEU A 120 -14.70 -23.80 14.35
N ARG A 121 -15.52 -23.37 13.38
CA ARG A 121 -16.73 -24.09 12.93
C ARG A 121 -16.89 -23.89 11.42
N ASP A 122 -16.62 -24.98 10.70
CA ASP A 122 -17.03 -25.39 9.35
C ASP A 122 -17.00 -24.40 8.17
N PRO A 123 -16.15 -24.63 7.13
CA PRO A 123 -16.17 -23.85 5.89
C PRO A 123 -17.07 -24.43 4.79
N THR A 124 -17.86 -25.48 5.06
CA THR A 124 -18.76 -26.05 4.04
C THR A 124 -20.20 -25.64 4.29
N GLY A 125 -20.59 -24.54 3.64
CA GLY A 125 -22.01 -24.24 3.39
C GLY A 125 -22.45 -22.82 3.71
N THR A 126 -21.88 -21.79 3.08
CA THR A 126 -22.61 -20.53 2.87
C THR A 126 -22.05 -19.77 1.66
N VAL A 127 -22.58 -20.08 0.49
CA VAL A 127 -22.42 -19.27 -0.75
C VAL A 127 -23.54 -18.21 -0.86
N GLU A 128 -24.33 -17.99 0.18
CA GLU A 128 -25.38 -16.98 0.16
C GLU A 128 -25.07 -15.78 1.03
N ARG A 129 -25.06 -14.62 0.35
CA ARG A 129 -25.11 -13.25 0.87
C ARG A 129 -23.83 -12.77 1.55
N VAL A 130 -23.10 -11.94 0.80
CA VAL A 130 -22.17 -10.92 1.31
C VAL A 130 -22.79 -10.28 2.55
N PRO A 131 -22.27 -10.51 3.77
CA PRO A 131 -22.81 -9.87 4.94
C PRO A 131 -22.44 -8.38 4.90
N GLU A 132 -23.44 -7.53 5.17
CA GLU A 132 -23.35 -6.06 5.32
C GLU A 132 -22.33 -5.59 6.39
N SER A 133 -21.58 -6.51 7.00
CA SER A 133 -20.55 -6.26 8.01
C SER A 133 -19.32 -5.53 7.47
N VAL A 134 -19.14 -5.42 6.16
CA VAL A 134 -18.09 -4.59 5.57
C VAL A 134 -18.41 -3.10 5.79
N GLY A 135 -19.68 -2.68 5.80
CA GLY A 135 -20.08 -1.27 5.92
C GLY A 135 -19.93 -0.65 7.33
N ARG A 136 -20.03 -1.44 8.40
CA ARG A 136 -20.03 -0.92 9.79
C ARG A 136 -18.64 -0.65 10.37
N LEU A 137 -17.57 -1.06 9.71
CA LEU A 137 -16.20 -0.63 10.05
C LEU A 137 -15.82 0.73 9.40
N PHE A 138 -16.56 1.20 8.39
CA PHE A 138 -16.25 2.45 7.69
C PHE A 138 -16.85 3.71 8.37
N SER A 139 -17.80 3.57 9.30
CA SER A 139 -18.48 4.71 9.93
C SER A 139 -17.81 5.28 11.19
N ARG A 140 -16.54 4.93 11.47
CA ARG A 140 -15.78 5.50 12.61
C ARG A 140 -14.47 6.21 12.24
N VAL A 141 -14.23 6.49 10.96
CA VAL A 141 -13.20 7.46 10.54
C VAL A 141 -13.91 8.76 10.18
N GLY A 142 -14.38 9.45 11.22
CA GLY A 142 -15.21 10.64 11.11
C GLY A 142 -15.48 11.21 12.50
N GLY A 143 -14.42 11.40 13.28
CA GLY A 143 -14.51 11.88 14.65
C GLY A 143 -13.12 12.24 15.17
N LYS A 144 -12.90 13.55 15.33
CA LYS A 144 -11.81 14.21 16.06
C LYS A 144 -10.87 13.27 16.83
N VAL A 145 -9.62 13.19 16.40
CA VAL A 145 -8.49 12.80 17.26
C VAL A 145 -7.70 14.05 17.57
N GLU A 146 -8.17 14.80 18.56
CA GLU A 146 -7.33 15.75 19.28
C GLU A 146 -6.35 14.95 20.15
N LYS A 147 -5.05 15.26 20.00
CA LYS A 147 -3.92 14.89 20.90
C LYS A 147 -3.64 13.39 21.06
N GLY A 148 -2.70 12.87 20.26
CA GLY A 148 -2.11 11.56 20.54
C GLY A 148 -1.24 10.96 19.43
N VAL A 149 -0.37 11.74 18.79
CA VAL A 149 0.52 11.24 17.71
C VAL A 149 1.78 10.54 18.25
N GLU A 150 2.02 10.54 19.57
CA GLU A 150 3.12 9.77 20.19
C GLU A 150 2.86 8.26 20.34
N LYS A 151 1.72 7.73 19.88
CA LYS A 151 1.31 6.34 20.18
C LYS A 151 1.37 5.33 19.04
N LEU A 152 1.89 5.71 17.86
CA LEU A 152 1.93 4.82 16.68
C LEU A 152 3.29 4.16 16.41
N THR A 153 4.29 4.38 17.26
CA THR A 153 5.54 3.60 17.26
C THR A 153 5.60 2.70 18.50
N GLY A 154 5.17 1.44 18.38
CA GLY A 154 5.31 0.42 19.42
C GLY A 154 4.42 0.63 20.64
N THR A 155 3.22 0.02 20.64
CA THR A 155 2.41 -0.05 21.86
C THR A 155 2.89 -1.25 22.70
N GLY A 156 3.70 -0.96 23.71
CA GLY A 156 4.06 -1.88 24.78
C GLY A 156 4.73 -1.12 25.92
N ASP A 157 4.02 -0.97 27.04
CA ASP A 157 4.45 -0.38 28.32
C ASP A 157 5.39 0.84 28.27
N SER A 158 4.80 2.02 28.47
CA SER A 158 5.48 3.31 28.64
C SER A 158 6.22 3.45 29.99
N SER A 159 6.60 2.36 30.65
CA SER A 159 7.18 2.37 32.02
C SER A 159 8.72 2.45 32.08
N GLY A 160 9.42 2.39 30.95
CA GLY A 160 10.89 2.50 30.90
C GLY A 160 11.43 3.93 30.70
N SER A 161 12.68 4.17 31.12
CA SER A 161 13.41 5.42 30.84
C SER A 161 13.67 5.62 29.33
N PRO A 162 13.95 6.85 28.85
CA PRO A 162 14.28 7.09 27.44
C PRO A 162 15.40 6.16 26.91
N ASP A 163 16.45 5.95 27.68
CA ASP A 163 17.57 5.06 27.32
C ASP A 163 17.16 3.59 27.20
N GLN A 164 16.24 3.13 28.05
CA GLN A 164 15.71 1.77 27.96
C GLN A 164 14.86 1.60 26.70
N ARG A 165 14.03 2.59 26.37
CA ARG A 165 13.20 2.58 25.15
C ARG A 165 14.08 2.58 23.90
N GLU A 166 15.10 3.42 23.85
CA GLU A 166 16.05 3.43 22.71
C GLU A 166 16.83 2.12 22.63
N GLY A 167 17.20 1.52 23.78
CA GLY A 167 17.83 0.21 23.82
C GLY A 167 16.97 -0.90 23.19
N VAL A 168 15.67 -0.93 23.51
CA VAL A 168 14.71 -1.87 22.89
C VAL A 168 14.49 -1.56 21.42
N ALA A 169 14.37 -0.28 21.05
CA ALA A 169 14.21 0.14 19.65
C ALA A 169 15.42 -0.26 18.80
N LYS A 170 16.65 -0.13 19.34
CA LYS A 170 17.89 -0.58 18.69
C LYS A 170 17.91 -2.09 18.52
N ALA A 171 17.53 -2.87 19.54
CA ALA A 171 17.43 -4.33 19.45
C ALA A 171 16.40 -4.75 18.38
N ARG A 172 15.21 -4.12 18.36
CA ARG A 172 14.20 -4.33 17.32
C ARG A 172 14.74 -4.07 15.91
N ARG A 173 15.48 -2.98 15.71
CA ARG A 173 16.08 -2.65 14.40
C ARG A 173 17.14 -3.68 13.98
N SER A 174 18.02 -4.08 14.89
CA SER A 174 19.01 -5.16 14.67
C SER A 174 18.34 -6.47 14.28
N LEU A 175 17.29 -6.86 15.02
CA LEU A 175 16.48 -8.04 14.75
C LEU A 175 15.83 -8.00 13.37
N SER A 176 15.24 -6.85 13.02
CA SER A 176 14.60 -6.62 11.72
C SER A 176 15.61 -6.72 10.58
N GLN A 177 16.84 -6.23 10.78
CA GLN A 177 17.94 -6.36 9.82
C GLN A 177 18.32 -7.82 9.57
N GLN A 178 18.44 -8.63 10.63
CA GLN A 178 18.79 -10.05 10.53
C GLN A 178 17.68 -10.86 9.83
N LEU A 179 16.42 -10.48 10.05
CA LEU A 179 15.24 -11.15 9.48
C LEU A 179 14.87 -10.68 8.08
N GLY A 180 15.40 -9.56 7.62
CA GLY A 180 15.10 -9.04 6.29
C GLY A 180 13.81 -8.21 6.20
N VAL A 181 13.31 -7.65 7.30
CA VAL A 181 11.99 -7.00 7.40
C VAL A 181 12.09 -5.53 7.81
N ASP A 182 11.03 -4.76 7.54
CA ASP A 182 10.92 -3.36 7.96
C ASP A 182 10.75 -3.26 9.49
N PRO A 183 11.65 -2.59 10.22
CA PRO A 183 11.50 -2.39 11.67
C PRO A 183 10.25 -1.58 12.04
N TYR A 184 9.70 -0.81 11.09
CA TYR A 184 8.48 -0.01 11.25
C TYR A 184 7.27 -0.67 10.58
N THR A 185 7.28 -2.00 10.41
CA THR A 185 6.15 -2.77 9.89
C THR A 185 4.85 -2.47 10.62
N ASP A 186 3.77 -2.35 9.86
CA ASP A 186 2.39 -2.22 10.33
C ASP A 186 1.69 -3.59 10.48
N ASN A 187 2.42 -4.70 10.29
CA ASN A 187 1.91 -6.04 10.57
C ASN A 187 1.80 -6.23 12.10
N PRO A 188 0.59 -6.35 12.66
CA PRO A 188 0.46 -6.43 14.11
C PRO A 188 1.08 -7.71 14.69
N LEU A 189 1.07 -8.83 13.93
CA LEU A 189 1.60 -10.11 14.38
C LEU A 189 3.14 -10.04 14.49
N LEU A 190 3.79 -9.62 13.39
CA LEU A 190 5.24 -9.48 13.38
C LEU A 190 5.71 -8.36 14.31
N SER A 191 5.03 -7.21 14.31
CA SER A 191 5.42 -6.08 15.16
C SER A 191 5.37 -6.44 16.64
N SER A 192 4.33 -7.15 17.09
CA SER A 192 4.22 -7.60 18.48
C SER A 192 5.34 -8.57 18.84
N LYS A 193 5.66 -9.52 17.93
CA LYS A 193 6.73 -10.49 18.15
C LYS A 193 8.11 -9.85 18.19
N LEU A 194 8.40 -8.91 17.29
CA LEU A 194 9.64 -8.12 17.29
C LEU A 194 9.81 -7.36 18.60
N ASP A 195 8.75 -6.71 19.10
CA ASP A 195 8.79 -5.98 20.38
C ASP A 195 9.04 -6.91 21.57
N GLN A 196 8.39 -8.08 21.59
CA GLN A 196 8.59 -9.09 22.63
C GLN A 196 10.05 -9.55 22.67
N VAL A 197 10.58 -9.97 21.51
CA VAL A 197 11.93 -10.53 21.41
C VAL A 197 12.99 -9.47 21.70
N ALA A 198 12.82 -8.24 21.18
CA ALA A 198 13.75 -7.14 21.45
C ALA A 198 13.82 -6.78 22.95
N ARG A 199 12.70 -6.83 23.68
CA ARG A 199 12.70 -6.63 25.14
C ARG A 199 13.44 -7.75 25.86
N TRP A 200 13.25 -9.01 25.46
CA TRP A 200 13.92 -10.15 26.08
C TRP A 200 15.43 -10.14 25.83
N GLU A 201 15.86 -9.84 24.61
CA GLU A 201 17.28 -9.65 24.27
C GLU A 201 17.88 -8.54 25.14
N ARG A 202 17.19 -7.39 25.24
CA ARG A 202 17.69 -6.26 26.02
C ARG A 202 17.74 -6.53 27.52
N ALA A 203 16.83 -7.35 28.04
CA ALA A 203 16.81 -7.80 29.43
C ALA A 203 17.87 -8.86 29.73
N GLY A 204 18.57 -9.39 28.72
CA GLY A 204 19.50 -10.51 28.86
C GLY A 204 18.80 -11.86 29.12
N ALA A 205 17.47 -11.91 28.96
CA ALA A 205 16.68 -13.11 29.11
C ALA A 205 16.75 -14.02 27.87
N LEU A 206 17.38 -13.53 26.80
CA LEU A 206 17.49 -14.20 25.52
C LEU A 206 18.80 -13.82 24.84
N ALA A 207 19.56 -14.81 24.37
CA ALA A 207 20.82 -14.61 23.65
C ALA A 207 20.66 -15.12 22.21
N LEU A 208 19.83 -14.44 21.42
CA LEU A 208 19.55 -14.84 20.05
C LEU A 208 20.70 -14.46 19.12
N SER A 209 21.25 -15.46 18.43
CA SER A 209 21.98 -15.27 17.17
C SER A 209 21.09 -15.78 16.04
N ILE A 210 20.41 -14.85 15.36
CA ILE A 210 19.71 -15.20 14.13
C ILE A 210 20.78 -15.25 13.06
N GLY A 211 21.19 -16.47 12.70
CA GLY A 211 22.05 -16.68 11.54
C GLY A 211 21.46 -15.93 10.35
N THR A 212 22.29 -15.15 9.65
CA THR A 212 21.85 -14.43 8.45
C THR A 212 21.41 -15.48 7.43
N SER A 213 20.09 -15.62 7.24
CA SER A 213 19.63 -16.50 6.17
C SER A 213 20.08 -15.87 4.86
N GLY A 214 20.98 -16.52 4.13
CA GLY A 214 21.55 -16.06 2.85
C GLY A 214 20.52 -15.86 1.72
N ALA A 215 19.23 -15.91 2.04
CA ALA A 215 18.10 -15.54 1.20
C ALA A 215 17.30 -14.42 1.89
N SER A 216 17.91 -13.26 2.10
CA SER A 216 17.15 -12.03 2.36
C SER A 216 16.53 -11.57 1.04
N ILE A 217 15.36 -12.13 0.70
CA ILE A 217 14.53 -11.59 -0.38
C ILE A 217 13.93 -10.31 0.17
N TRP A 218 14.60 -9.18 -0.05
CA TRP A 218 14.15 -7.84 0.34
C TRP A 218 12.95 -7.45 -0.51
N ALA A 219 11.78 -7.97 -0.17
CA ALA A 219 10.63 -7.94 -1.04
C ALA A 219 9.98 -6.55 -1.03
N GLY A 220 10.35 -5.72 -2.01
CA GLY A 220 9.70 -4.42 -2.28
C GLY A 220 10.31 -3.19 -1.62
N ILE A 221 11.40 -3.31 -0.86
CA ILE A 221 12.17 -2.19 -0.29
C ILE A 221 13.61 -2.30 -0.81
N ALA A 222 14.19 -1.21 -1.31
CA ALA A 222 15.58 -1.22 -1.77
C ALA A 222 16.55 -1.51 -0.60
N THR A 223 17.55 -2.37 -0.81
CA THR A 223 18.52 -2.79 0.23
C THR A 223 19.20 -1.60 0.91
N LYS A 224 19.50 -0.53 0.15
CA LYS A 224 20.06 0.72 0.68
C LYS A 224 19.13 1.36 1.72
N THR A 225 17.84 1.50 1.41
CA THR A 225 16.81 2.07 2.30
C THR A 225 16.72 1.26 3.61
N LEU A 226 16.61 -0.06 3.48
CA LEU A 226 16.42 -0.93 4.64
C LEU A 226 17.65 -0.97 5.54
N THR A 227 18.85 -0.95 4.94
CA THR A 227 20.10 -0.85 5.70
C THR A 227 20.15 0.44 6.51
N LEU A 228 19.79 1.57 5.90
CA LEU A 228 19.78 2.88 6.57
C LEU A 228 18.82 2.88 7.77
N VAL A 229 17.58 2.43 7.59
CA VAL A 229 16.56 2.49 8.66
C VAL A 229 16.73 1.47 9.78
N CYS A 230 17.44 0.36 9.51
CA CYS A 230 17.82 -0.59 10.55
C CYS A 230 19.06 -0.13 11.33
N THR A 231 19.99 0.60 10.72
CA THR A 231 21.25 0.98 11.38
C THR A 231 21.14 2.27 12.18
N MET A 232 20.33 3.22 11.71
CA MET A 232 20.21 4.57 12.29
C MET A 232 18.94 4.74 13.13
N SER A 233 19.00 5.62 14.14
CA SER A 233 17.82 6.05 14.88
C SER A 233 16.84 6.81 13.98
N PRO A 234 15.54 6.89 14.32
CA PRO A 234 14.58 7.69 13.54
C PRO A 234 15.01 9.15 13.31
N GLU A 235 15.71 9.75 14.28
CA GLU A 235 16.22 11.11 14.20
C GLU A 235 17.39 11.23 13.22
N GLU A 236 18.33 10.28 13.27
CA GLU A 236 19.45 10.20 12.34
C GLU A 236 18.98 9.96 10.90
N VAL A 237 18.00 9.06 10.70
CA VAL A 237 17.35 8.83 9.40
C VAL A 237 16.72 10.11 8.88
N ARG A 238 16.02 10.86 9.75
CA ARG A 238 15.39 12.12 9.38
C ARG A 238 16.41 13.17 8.98
N ALA A 239 17.49 13.34 9.74
CA ALA A 239 18.56 14.27 9.43
C ALA A 239 19.27 13.91 8.11
N ALA A 240 19.48 12.61 7.84
CA ALA A 240 20.04 12.14 6.58
C ALA A 240 19.12 12.46 5.39
N ASN A 241 17.82 12.23 5.54
CA ASN A 241 16.82 12.55 4.52
C ASN A 241 16.68 14.06 4.30
N GLU A 242 16.73 14.87 5.35
CA GLU A 242 16.73 16.34 5.24
C GLU A 242 17.88 16.86 4.38
N LYS A 243 19.10 16.40 4.66
CA LYS A 243 20.30 16.76 3.87
C LYS A 243 20.14 16.41 2.39
N ARG A 244 19.56 15.23 2.09
CA ARG A 244 19.28 14.80 0.72
C ARG A 244 18.23 15.69 0.06
N LEU A 245 17.14 15.99 0.75
CA LEU A 245 16.06 16.84 0.22
C LEU A 245 16.51 18.25 -0.12
N ILE A 246 17.36 18.87 0.70
CA ILE A 246 17.95 20.20 0.42
C ILE A 246 18.68 20.20 -0.93
N SER A 247 19.35 19.09 -1.27
CA SER A 247 20.08 18.95 -2.53
C SER A 247 19.15 18.57 -3.70
N LEU A 248 18.16 17.71 -3.44
CA LEU A 248 17.28 17.16 -4.47
C LEU A 248 16.17 18.13 -4.90
N ALA A 249 15.67 18.96 -3.98
CA ALA A 249 14.58 19.90 -4.18
C ALA A 249 14.95 21.29 -3.64
N PRO A 250 15.93 21.99 -4.23
CA PRO A 250 16.42 23.28 -3.73
C PRO A 250 15.36 24.40 -3.79
N ALA A 251 14.29 24.22 -4.56
CA ALA A 251 13.15 25.13 -4.61
C ALA A 251 12.14 24.91 -3.48
N ALA A 252 12.25 23.83 -2.70
CA ALA A 252 11.43 23.62 -1.50
C ALA A 252 12.00 24.45 -0.35
N SER A 253 11.12 25.17 0.34
CA SER A 253 11.49 25.89 1.55
C SER A 253 11.84 24.93 2.69
N ALA A 254 12.65 25.41 3.64
CA ALA A 254 12.96 24.65 4.85
C ALA A 254 11.69 24.27 5.63
N GLU A 255 10.63 25.08 5.58
CA GLU A 255 9.35 24.77 6.21
C GLU A 255 8.65 23.58 5.53
N GLU A 256 8.55 23.57 4.21
CA GLU A 256 7.93 22.47 3.46
C GLU A 256 8.66 21.14 3.69
N ILE A 257 10.00 21.16 3.67
CA ILE A 257 10.82 20.00 4.02
C ILE A 257 10.50 19.54 5.45
N ARG A 258 10.46 20.46 6.41
CA ARG A 258 10.16 20.13 7.82
C ARG A 258 8.76 19.55 8.00
N ILE A 259 7.74 20.08 7.32
CA ILE A 259 6.37 19.58 7.35
C ILE A 259 6.36 18.13 6.87
N PHE A 260 6.98 17.83 5.73
CA PHE A 260 7.11 16.47 5.22
C PHE A 260 7.82 15.54 6.23
N LEU A 261 9.00 15.94 6.71
CA LEU A 261 9.82 15.12 7.62
C LEU A 261 9.18 14.87 8.99
N ARG A 262 8.16 15.66 9.35
CA ARG A 262 7.38 15.51 10.58
C ARG A 262 5.99 14.91 10.34
N ASN A 263 5.64 14.56 9.11
CA ASN A 263 4.34 14.00 8.79
C ASN A 263 4.19 12.59 9.42
N PRO A 264 3.23 12.38 10.35
CA PRO A 264 3.06 11.08 11.01
C PRO A 264 2.52 9.98 10.09
N ALA A 265 2.02 10.31 8.90
CA ALA A 265 1.64 9.31 7.89
C ALA A 265 2.84 8.56 7.31
N PHE A 266 4.06 9.09 7.48
CA PHE A 266 5.31 8.47 7.03
C PHE A 266 6.05 7.79 8.19
N THR A 267 6.33 6.50 8.02
CA THR A 267 7.38 5.82 8.80
C THR A 267 8.76 6.24 8.28
N PRO A 268 9.85 6.11 9.06
CA PRO A 268 11.21 6.35 8.59
C PRO A 268 11.57 5.58 7.30
N THR A 269 10.99 4.38 7.12
CA THR A 269 11.12 3.59 5.89
C THR A 269 10.45 4.26 4.70
N THR A 270 9.15 4.58 4.81
CA THR A 270 8.43 5.25 3.71
C THR A 270 8.98 6.63 3.40
N GLN A 271 9.47 7.37 4.40
CA GLN A 271 10.11 8.66 4.23
C GLN A 271 11.39 8.52 3.40
N THR A 272 12.24 7.54 3.73
CA THR A 272 13.47 7.27 2.97
C THR A 272 13.15 6.80 1.55
N LEU A 273 12.15 5.92 1.37
CA LEU A 273 11.70 5.47 0.05
C LEU A 273 11.21 6.63 -0.82
N PHE A 274 10.47 7.58 -0.26
CA PHE A 274 10.06 8.78 -0.97
C PHE A 274 11.28 9.58 -1.45
N VAL A 275 12.28 9.79 -0.59
CA VAL A 275 13.52 10.49 -0.97
C VAL A 275 14.30 9.72 -2.04
N ASP A 276 14.34 8.39 -1.96
CA ASP A 276 14.96 7.53 -2.98
C ASP A 276 14.25 7.64 -4.34
N GLN A 277 12.92 7.68 -4.36
CA GLN A 277 12.15 7.91 -5.58
C GLN A 277 12.38 9.31 -6.15
N LEU A 278 12.47 10.33 -5.29
CA LEU A 278 12.76 11.70 -5.71
C LEU A 278 14.19 11.83 -6.30
N GLU A 279 15.16 11.12 -5.72
CA GLU A 279 16.53 11.03 -6.23
C GLU A 279 16.57 10.36 -7.60
N SER A 280 15.80 9.28 -7.76
CA SER A 280 15.74 8.50 -9.01
C SER A 280 14.97 9.19 -10.13
N LEU A 281 14.07 10.14 -9.80
CA LEU A 281 13.29 10.88 -10.78
C LEU A 281 14.20 11.77 -11.64
N PRO A 282 14.36 11.53 -12.96
CA PRO A 282 15.31 12.29 -13.79
C PRO A 282 14.97 13.77 -13.92
N VAL A 283 13.71 14.12 -13.67
CA VAL A 283 13.18 15.47 -13.78
C VAL A 283 13.36 16.23 -12.46
N SER A 284 14.09 17.34 -12.50
CA SER A 284 14.33 18.20 -11.33
C SER A 284 13.22 19.23 -11.09
N ARG A 285 12.60 19.73 -12.16
CA ARG A 285 11.53 20.74 -12.07
C ARG A 285 10.24 20.12 -11.50
N GLY A 286 9.78 20.63 -10.36
CA GLY A 286 8.57 20.18 -9.68
C GLY A 286 8.80 19.24 -8.50
N ARG A 287 10.07 18.92 -8.16
CA ARG A 287 10.40 18.09 -7.00
C ARG A 287 9.92 18.73 -5.68
N GLU A 288 9.96 20.06 -5.59
CA GLU A 288 9.43 20.83 -4.47
C GLU A 288 7.92 20.67 -4.28
N ILE A 289 7.18 20.50 -5.39
CA ILE A 289 5.74 20.25 -5.36
C ILE A 289 5.48 18.84 -4.78
N LEU A 290 6.28 17.85 -5.16
CA LEU A 290 6.18 16.50 -4.59
C LEU A 290 6.50 16.47 -3.10
N VAL A 291 7.48 17.26 -2.63
CA VAL A 291 7.79 17.40 -1.19
C VAL A 291 6.62 18.03 -0.44
N ARG A 292 6.03 19.11 -0.96
CA ARG A 292 4.83 19.74 -0.38
C ARG A 292 3.67 18.73 -0.29
N LEU A 293 3.41 18.03 -1.39
CA LEU A 293 2.36 17.01 -1.46
C LEU A 293 2.58 15.89 -0.44
N ALA A 294 3.83 15.44 -0.24
CA ALA A 294 4.15 14.46 0.79
C ALA A 294 3.86 14.98 2.21
N GLY A 295 4.01 16.29 2.46
CA GLY A 295 3.60 16.94 3.71
C GLY A 295 2.09 16.92 3.97
N GLU A 296 1.27 16.79 2.93
CA GLU A 296 -0.19 16.83 3.00
C GLU A 296 -0.83 15.42 3.12
N MET A 297 -0.06 14.34 2.97
CA MET A 297 -0.58 12.98 3.06
C MET A 297 -1.09 12.68 4.48
N GLU A 298 -2.28 12.10 4.59
CA GLU A 298 -2.97 11.91 5.86
C GLU A 298 -2.83 10.48 6.40
N ASN A 299 -2.55 9.52 5.52
CA ASN A 299 -2.54 8.11 5.87
C ASN A 299 -1.54 7.30 5.03
N TYR A 300 -1.28 6.10 5.51
CA TYR A 300 -0.29 5.19 4.96
C TYR A 300 -0.56 4.74 3.52
N ASP A 301 -1.83 4.64 3.11
CA ASP A 301 -2.16 4.28 1.74
C ASP A 301 -1.81 5.41 0.78
N GLN A 302 -2.08 6.66 1.18
CA GLN A 302 -1.71 7.85 0.40
C GLN A 302 -0.19 7.97 0.27
N THR A 303 0.58 7.73 1.34
CA THR A 303 2.05 7.80 1.27
C THR A 303 2.61 6.76 0.31
N ARG A 304 2.15 5.51 0.38
CA ARG A 304 2.56 4.45 -0.55
C ARG A 304 2.11 4.72 -1.98
N PHE A 305 0.90 5.22 -2.17
CA PHE A 305 0.41 5.63 -3.48
C PHE A 305 1.34 6.67 -4.10
N LEU A 306 1.69 7.73 -3.35
CA LEU A 306 2.57 8.80 -3.83
C LEU A 306 3.97 8.26 -4.19
N ILE A 307 4.57 7.44 -3.32
CA ILE A 307 5.89 6.83 -3.58
C ILE A 307 5.87 6.00 -4.87
N ALA A 308 4.85 5.14 -5.02
CA ALA A 308 4.71 4.31 -6.21
C ALA A 308 4.42 5.15 -7.48
N ALA A 309 3.62 6.20 -7.36
CA ALA A 309 3.31 7.12 -8.44
C ALA A 309 4.56 7.84 -8.96
N ILE A 310 5.45 8.28 -8.06
CA ILE A 310 6.73 8.88 -8.44
C ILE A 310 7.62 7.88 -9.18
N GLY A 311 7.67 6.63 -8.71
CA GLY A 311 8.40 5.59 -9.43
C GLY A 311 7.82 5.29 -10.82
N LEU A 312 6.51 5.46 -11.03
CA LEU A 312 5.90 5.36 -12.36
C LEU A 312 6.23 6.57 -13.25
N LEU A 313 6.37 7.77 -12.68
CA LEU A 313 6.88 8.94 -13.43
C LEU A 313 8.28 8.68 -13.97
N THR A 314 9.16 8.12 -13.15
CA THR A 314 10.51 7.70 -13.56
C THR A 314 10.45 6.66 -14.69
N ALA A 315 9.71 5.57 -14.49
CA ALA A 315 9.62 4.51 -15.48
C ALA A 315 8.99 4.98 -16.81
N TYR A 316 8.03 5.91 -16.76
CA TYR A 316 7.45 6.52 -17.94
C TYR A 316 8.47 7.38 -18.69
N HIS A 317 9.22 8.23 -17.97
CA HIS A 317 10.27 9.07 -18.54
C HIS A 317 11.30 8.22 -19.31
N GLU A 318 11.72 7.10 -18.73
CA GLU A 318 12.75 6.23 -19.30
C GLU A 318 12.27 5.38 -20.48
N ARG A 319 11.02 4.90 -20.44
CA ARG A 319 10.55 3.83 -21.35
C ARG A 319 9.55 4.29 -22.40
N ILE A 320 8.87 5.42 -22.18
CA ILE A 320 7.76 5.86 -23.02
C ILE A 320 8.06 7.22 -23.63
N ALA A 321 8.17 8.27 -22.82
CA ALA A 321 8.44 9.61 -23.32
C ALA A 321 9.06 10.51 -22.24
N PRO A 322 10.04 11.36 -22.60
CA PRO A 322 10.69 12.24 -21.64
C PRO A 322 9.70 13.26 -21.07
N LEU A 323 9.57 13.24 -19.74
CA LEU A 323 8.87 14.26 -18.97
C LEU A 323 9.73 15.54 -18.88
N SER A 324 9.10 16.70 -19.04
CA SER A 324 9.75 18.02 -18.92
C SER A 324 9.67 18.58 -17.50
N PHE A 325 8.56 18.32 -16.80
CA PHE A 325 8.39 18.69 -15.40
C PHE A 325 7.31 17.81 -14.76
N VAL A 326 7.28 17.81 -13.43
CA VAL A 326 6.21 17.21 -12.64
C VAL A 326 5.43 18.30 -11.92
N GLU A 327 4.15 18.07 -11.66
CA GLU A 327 3.27 18.97 -10.91
C GLU A 327 2.34 18.15 -10.00
N SER A 328 1.56 18.84 -9.18
CA SER A 328 0.40 18.26 -8.50
C SER A 328 -0.90 18.79 -9.12
N ARG A 329 -1.89 17.91 -9.18
CA ARG A 329 -3.28 18.22 -9.52
C ARG A 329 -4.12 17.73 -8.35
N GLY A 330 -4.46 18.63 -7.44
CA GLY A 330 -4.90 18.25 -6.10
C GLY A 330 -3.86 17.35 -5.43
N TRP A 331 -4.29 16.20 -4.88
CA TRP A 331 -3.38 15.25 -4.24
C TRP A 331 -2.62 14.31 -5.22
N LEU A 332 -2.80 14.47 -6.53
CA LEU A 332 -2.20 13.59 -7.54
C LEU A 332 -0.91 14.19 -8.09
N ALA A 333 0.18 13.43 -8.03
CA ALA A 333 1.39 13.74 -8.79
C ALA A 333 1.18 13.44 -10.28
N VAL A 334 1.51 14.38 -11.16
CA VAL A 334 1.39 14.24 -12.62
C VAL A 334 2.70 14.60 -13.31
N GLY A 335 2.92 14.00 -14.47
CA GLY A 335 4.03 14.34 -15.36
C GLY A 335 3.53 15.14 -16.56
N LEU A 336 4.32 16.10 -17.04
CA LEU A 336 4.03 16.83 -18.27
C LEU A 336 5.20 16.72 -19.24
N THR A 337 4.90 16.44 -20.50
CA THR A 337 5.89 16.43 -21.60
C THR A 337 5.94 17.78 -22.30
N SER A 338 7.01 18.05 -23.04
CA SER A 338 7.15 19.25 -23.88
C SER A 338 6.08 19.37 -24.97
N ALA A 339 5.49 18.23 -25.36
CA ALA A 339 4.39 18.15 -26.33
C ALA A 339 3.01 18.44 -25.72
N GLY A 340 2.93 18.80 -24.42
CA GLY A 340 1.68 19.13 -23.73
C GLY A 340 0.82 17.92 -23.34
N LEU A 341 1.36 16.70 -23.39
CA LEU A 341 0.73 15.52 -22.80
C LEU A 341 0.78 15.60 -21.28
N LEU A 342 -0.38 15.48 -20.63
CA LEU A 342 -0.51 15.22 -19.20
C LEU A 342 -0.51 13.70 -18.97
N PHE A 343 0.45 13.26 -18.18
CA PHE A 343 0.63 11.88 -17.77
C PHE A 343 0.21 11.70 -16.31
N LEU A 344 -0.67 10.74 -16.05
CA LEU A 344 -1.17 10.41 -14.72
C LEU A 344 -0.79 8.97 -14.32
N PRO A 345 0.14 8.79 -13.37
CA PRO A 345 0.48 7.49 -12.81
C PRO A 345 -0.57 7.02 -11.78
N ILE A 346 -1.10 5.82 -11.94
CA ILE A 346 -2.09 5.19 -11.05
C ILE A 346 -1.58 3.81 -10.60
N PRO A 347 -0.81 3.74 -9.50
CA PRO A 347 -0.23 2.51 -8.97
C PRO A 347 -1.26 1.69 -8.16
N VAL A 348 -2.22 1.09 -8.85
CA VAL A 348 -3.31 0.31 -8.27
C VAL A 348 -3.42 -1.05 -8.95
N ASP A 349 -3.99 -2.05 -8.26
CA ASP A 349 -4.11 -3.42 -8.80
C ASP A 349 -5.30 -3.55 -9.76
N TYR A 350 -6.39 -2.85 -9.45
CA TYR A 350 -7.64 -3.00 -10.19
C TYR A 350 -8.54 -1.79 -9.99
N LEU A 351 -8.89 -1.09 -11.07
CA LEU A 351 -9.62 0.16 -11.05
C LEU A 351 -11.09 -0.04 -11.49
N ALA A 352 -12.03 0.29 -10.60
CA ALA A 352 -13.47 0.18 -10.82
C ALA A 352 -14.17 1.55 -10.80
N TRP A 353 -15.28 1.68 -11.54
CA TRP A 353 -16.05 2.89 -11.77
C TRP A 353 -16.97 3.21 -10.59
N THR A 354 -16.33 3.45 -9.45
CA THR A 354 -16.96 3.81 -8.17
C THR A 354 -17.26 5.31 -8.11
N ASP A 355 -17.95 5.76 -7.06
CA ASP A 355 -18.30 7.19 -6.87
C ASP A 355 -17.04 8.08 -6.89
N ARG A 356 -15.94 7.62 -6.26
CA ARG A 356 -14.65 8.31 -6.29
C ARG A 356 -14.11 8.49 -7.71
N LEU A 357 -14.32 7.51 -8.59
CA LEU A 357 -13.83 7.58 -9.97
C LEU A 357 -14.75 8.42 -10.86
N VAL A 358 -16.04 8.49 -10.55
CA VAL A 358 -16.97 9.46 -11.17
C VAL A 358 -16.55 10.89 -10.84
N GLU A 359 -16.29 11.19 -9.57
CA GLU A 359 -15.78 12.50 -9.14
C GLU A 359 -14.46 12.84 -9.84
N PHE A 360 -13.54 11.87 -9.89
CA PHE A 360 -12.29 12.01 -10.64
C PHE A 360 -12.52 12.33 -12.13
N GLY A 361 -13.47 11.65 -12.77
CA GLY A 361 -13.80 11.87 -14.18
C GLY A 361 -14.33 13.27 -14.50
N GLY A 362 -14.83 14.00 -13.50
CA GLY A 362 -15.33 15.37 -13.62
C GLY A 362 -14.30 16.46 -13.30
N ARG A 363 -13.06 16.10 -12.98
CA ARG A 363 -12.03 17.04 -12.54
C ARG A 363 -11.52 17.92 -13.68
N SER A 364 -11.82 19.22 -13.58
CA SER A 364 -11.43 20.20 -14.58
C SER A 364 -9.92 20.52 -14.56
N ASP A 365 -9.27 20.36 -13.42
CA ASP A 365 -7.83 20.59 -13.27
C ASP A 365 -6.96 19.55 -14.03
N LEU A 366 -7.57 18.45 -14.46
CA LEU A 366 -6.95 17.40 -15.29
C LEU A 366 -7.22 17.59 -16.79
N HIS A 367 -7.79 18.71 -17.25
CA HIS A 367 -7.92 18.96 -18.70
C HIS A 367 -6.55 19.26 -19.33
N ALA A 368 -6.27 18.59 -20.45
CA ALA A 368 -5.11 18.86 -21.30
C ALA A 368 -5.41 18.38 -22.73
N SER A 369 -4.69 18.91 -23.71
CA SER A 369 -4.87 18.56 -25.14
C SER A 369 -4.65 17.09 -25.42
N ARG A 370 -3.77 16.44 -24.67
CA ARG A 370 -3.56 14.99 -24.66
C ARG A 370 -3.43 14.53 -23.22
N ARG A 371 -4.03 13.39 -22.90
CA ARG A 371 -4.04 12.83 -21.55
C ARG A 371 -3.86 11.34 -21.57
N GLU A 372 -2.96 10.85 -20.75
CA GLU A 372 -2.67 9.42 -20.63
C GLU A 372 -2.66 9.01 -19.16
N ILE A 373 -3.31 7.89 -18.86
CA ILE A 373 -3.25 7.21 -17.57
C ILE A 373 -2.44 5.94 -17.73
N LEU A 374 -1.50 5.73 -16.82
CA LEU A 374 -0.76 4.49 -16.72
C LEU A 374 -1.07 3.80 -15.40
N ILE A 375 -1.56 2.58 -15.53
CA ILE A 375 -2.10 1.77 -14.46
C ILE A 375 -1.23 0.53 -14.32
N THR A 376 -0.77 0.26 -13.10
CA THR A 376 0.05 -0.93 -12.83
C THR A 376 -0.74 -2.22 -13.01
N GLY A 377 -2.01 -2.20 -12.63
CA GLY A 377 -2.97 -3.28 -12.82
C GLY A 377 -3.93 -2.98 -13.97
N GLU A 378 -5.19 -3.35 -13.79
CA GLU A 378 -6.21 -3.33 -14.86
C GLU A 378 -7.42 -2.49 -14.49
N THR A 379 -8.27 -2.18 -15.47
CA THR A 379 -9.57 -1.55 -15.23
C THR A 379 -10.71 -2.51 -15.54
N THR A 380 -11.87 -2.29 -14.92
CA THR A 380 -13.10 -2.93 -15.40
C THR A 380 -13.43 -2.46 -16.82
N SER A 381 -14.19 -3.29 -17.56
CA SER A 381 -14.69 -2.91 -18.88
C SER A 381 -15.46 -1.58 -18.86
N ARG A 382 -16.20 -1.33 -17.78
CA ARG A 382 -16.91 -0.06 -17.57
C ARG A 382 -15.95 1.11 -17.38
N THR A 383 -15.00 0.99 -16.46
CA THR A 383 -14.01 2.05 -16.20
C THR A 383 -13.23 2.39 -17.46
N ARG A 384 -12.80 1.37 -18.20
CA ARG A 384 -12.15 1.54 -19.50
C ARG A 384 -13.01 2.36 -20.45
N GLN A 385 -14.29 1.98 -20.64
CA GLN A 385 -15.20 2.68 -21.53
C GLN A 385 -15.38 4.15 -21.12
N GLU A 386 -15.56 4.42 -19.83
CA GLU A 386 -15.81 5.76 -19.29
C GLU A 386 -14.58 6.67 -19.39
N LEU A 387 -13.38 6.14 -19.12
CA LEU A 387 -12.15 6.91 -19.26
C LEU A 387 -11.83 7.19 -20.74
N LEU A 388 -11.98 6.20 -21.62
CA LEU A 388 -11.77 6.37 -23.06
C LEU A 388 -12.77 7.37 -23.66
N SER A 389 -14.04 7.33 -23.28
CA SER A 389 -15.06 8.29 -23.76
C SER A 389 -14.79 9.72 -23.30
N ARG A 390 -14.05 9.89 -22.20
CA ARG A 390 -13.56 11.18 -21.70
C ARG A 390 -12.21 11.59 -22.30
N GLY A 391 -11.72 10.87 -23.31
CA GLY A 391 -10.51 11.23 -24.05
C GLY A 391 -9.20 10.91 -23.33
N TRP A 392 -9.22 9.98 -22.36
CA TRP A 392 -7.99 9.43 -21.81
C TRP A 392 -7.44 8.33 -22.71
N VAL A 393 -6.12 8.28 -22.86
CA VAL A 393 -5.42 7.08 -23.35
C VAL A 393 -5.05 6.24 -22.14
N LEU A 394 -5.26 4.92 -22.20
CA LEU A 394 -4.99 4.01 -21.09
C LEU A 394 -3.85 3.05 -21.42
N ARG A 395 -2.89 2.93 -20.50
CA ARG A 395 -1.91 1.85 -20.47
C ARG A 395 -2.09 1.05 -19.18
N GLU A 396 -2.45 -0.21 -19.31
CA GLU A 396 -2.69 -1.11 -18.19
C GLU A 396 -1.58 -2.15 -18.07
N ARG A 397 -1.57 -2.87 -16.94
CA ARG A 397 -0.60 -3.93 -16.62
C ARG A 397 0.83 -3.44 -16.73
N PHE A 398 1.07 -2.16 -16.43
CA PHE A 398 2.40 -1.59 -16.53
C PHE A 398 3.27 -2.08 -15.37
N GLN A 399 4.21 -2.96 -15.67
CA GLN A 399 5.14 -3.46 -14.67
C GLN A 399 6.25 -2.44 -14.42
N GLN A 400 6.42 -2.05 -13.15
CA GLN A 400 7.72 -1.58 -12.68
C GLN A 400 8.67 -2.78 -12.66
N GLU A 401 9.57 -2.85 -13.64
CA GLU A 401 10.75 -3.70 -13.46
C GLU A 401 11.57 -3.07 -12.30
N GLY A 402 11.88 -3.87 -11.27
CA GLY A 402 12.71 -3.39 -10.17
C GLY A 402 14.10 -2.97 -10.66
N PRO A 403 14.83 -2.13 -9.92
CA PRO A 403 16.21 -1.80 -10.28
C PRO A 403 17.05 -3.07 -10.18
N GLY A 404 17.38 -3.69 -11.33
CA GLY A 404 18.22 -4.90 -11.32
C GLY A 404 18.02 -5.96 -12.40
N ARG A 405 17.18 -5.77 -13.43
CA ARG A 405 17.26 -6.62 -14.63
C ARG A 405 17.78 -5.82 -15.81
N GLY A 406 19.11 -5.66 -15.85
CA GLY A 406 19.77 -5.43 -17.13
C GLY A 406 19.38 -6.56 -18.08
N ARG A 407 18.70 -6.23 -19.17
CA ARG A 407 18.56 -7.14 -20.30
C ARG A 407 19.96 -7.53 -20.74
N LYS A 408 20.34 -8.79 -20.52
CA LYS A 408 21.22 -9.44 -21.49
C LYS A 408 20.40 -9.53 -22.77
N GLN A 409 20.72 -8.68 -23.73
CA GLN A 409 20.36 -8.93 -25.12
C GLN A 409 21.14 -10.19 -25.52
N GLU A 410 20.41 -11.21 -25.97
CA GLU A 410 20.96 -12.23 -26.87
C GLU A 410 21.16 -11.62 -28.26
#